data_AF-A0A2V7I782-F1
#
_entry.id   AF-A0A2V7I782-F1
#
_cell.length_a   1.000
_cell.length_b   1.000
_cell.length_c   1.000
_cell.angle_alpha   90.00
_cell.angle_beta   90.00
_cell.angle_gamma   90.00
#
_symmetry.space_group_name_H-M   'P 1'
#
loop_
_entity.id
_entity.type
_entity.pdbx_description
1 polymer ?
#
loop_
_entity_poly.entity_id
_entity_poly.type
_entity_poly.pdbx_seq_one_letter_code
_entity_poly.pdbx_strand_id
1 'polypeptide(L)'
;MDRLPRGQGHGVRPTPHGARRERRPDRAGRHRVLRSAPRQTRLSLLAHPILRPRGLETFEAAATLYRTARRRGLTIRRSVDCLIAATCLEAGAEIYHNDRDFDAIARVSHLTIYRAA
;
A
#
# COMPACT_ATOMS: atom_id res chain seq x y z
N MET A 1 68.84 -28.66 -12.99
CA MET A 1 69.24 -27.24 -12.93
C MET A 1 67.95 -26.46 -13.18
N ASP A 2 67.38 -25.68 -12.28
CA ASP A 2 67.98 -24.95 -11.17
C ASP A 2 67.05 -24.79 -9.95
N ARG A 3 67.68 -24.43 -8.83
CA ARG A 3 67.12 -24.35 -7.47
C ARG A 3 66.27 -23.09 -7.21
N LEU A 4 65.29 -23.27 -6.33
CA LEU A 4 64.64 -22.32 -5.39
C LEU A 4 65.63 -21.30 -4.73
N PRO A 5 65.19 -20.13 -4.17
CA PRO A 5 64.33 -20.15 -2.99
C PRO A 5 63.33 -19.00 -2.72
N ARG A 6 62.49 -19.36 -1.75
CA ARG A 6 61.42 -18.62 -1.08
C ARG A 6 61.96 -17.46 -0.24
N GLY A 7 61.26 -16.33 -0.28
CA GLY A 7 61.37 -15.23 0.70
C GLY A 7 60.10 -15.14 1.54
N GLN A 8 60.23 -15.37 2.84
CA GLN A 8 59.22 -15.16 3.87
C GLN A 8 59.18 -13.68 4.26
N GLY A 9 57.99 -13.08 4.34
CA GLY A 9 57.77 -11.78 4.97
C GLY A 9 56.76 -11.89 6.11
N HIS A 10 57.25 -11.99 7.36
CA HIS A 10 56.46 -11.78 8.56
C HIS A 10 56.32 -10.26 8.78
N GLY A 11 55.12 -9.72 8.58
CA GLY A 11 54.75 -8.34 8.88
C GLY A 11 53.67 -8.29 9.94
N VAL A 12 54.05 -7.88 11.14
CA VAL A 12 53.22 -7.77 12.35
C VAL A 12 52.07 -6.79 12.17
N ARG A 13 50.87 -7.19 12.62
CA ARG A 13 49.67 -6.34 12.70
C ARG A 13 49.83 -5.25 13.76
N PRO A 14 49.57 -3.97 13.47
CA PRO A 14 49.26 -2.99 14.49
C PRO A 14 47.74 -2.87 14.68
N THR A 15 47.28 -3.09 15.90
CA THR A 15 45.95 -2.66 16.39
C THR A 15 46.05 -1.27 17.02
N PRO A 16 45.28 -0.28 16.58
CA PRO A 16 44.97 0.88 17.40
C PRO A 16 43.63 0.67 18.10
N HIS A 17 43.71 0.47 19.41
CA HIS A 17 42.63 0.72 20.35
C HIS A 17 42.15 2.18 20.23
N GLY A 18 40.82 2.38 20.27
CA GLY A 18 40.24 3.58 20.86
C GLY A 18 40.09 4.80 19.95
N ALA A 19 39.32 4.70 18.87
CA ALA A 19 38.64 5.86 18.31
C ALA A 19 37.15 5.78 18.67
N ARG A 20 36.73 6.78 19.44
CA ARG A 20 35.39 6.98 20.01
C ARG A 20 34.30 6.66 18.99
N ARG A 21 33.33 5.85 19.42
CA ARG A 21 32.03 5.66 18.75
C ARG A 21 31.36 7.02 18.67
N GLU A 22 31.53 7.69 17.55
CA GLU A 22 30.70 8.81 17.15
C GLU A 22 29.30 8.24 16.96
N ARG A 23 28.43 8.56 17.92
CA ARG A 23 27.03 8.19 17.88
C ARG A 23 26.44 8.82 16.62
N ARG A 24 26.27 8.01 15.57
CA ARG A 24 25.40 8.38 14.46
C ARG A 24 24.08 8.84 15.08
N PRO A 25 23.58 10.05 14.77
CA PRO A 25 22.25 10.41 15.19
C PRO A 25 21.32 9.34 14.63
N ASP A 26 20.52 8.81 15.54
CA ASP A 26 19.53 7.79 15.32
C ASP A 26 18.84 8.06 13.97
N ARG A 27 18.84 7.08 13.06
CA ARG A 27 17.83 7.04 12.00
C ARG A 27 16.52 6.68 12.71
N ALA A 28 16.05 7.59 13.55
CA ALA A 28 14.67 7.68 13.96
C ALA A 28 13.92 7.77 12.64
N GLY A 29 13.36 6.62 12.27
CA GLY A 29 12.46 6.50 11.15
C GLY A 29 11.54 7.69 11.23
N ARG A 30 11.48 8.44 10.14
CA ARG A 30 10.53 9.51 9.97
C ARG A 30 9.14 8.88 9.97
N HIS A 31 8.65 8.47 11.13
CA HIS A 31 7.27 8.69 11.50
C HIS A 31 7.13 10.19 11.53
N ARG A 32 7.08 10.79 10.33
CA ARG A 32 6.51 12.11 10.13
C ARG A 32 5.08 11.90 10.59
N VAL A 33 4.86 12.14 11.88
CA VAL A 33 3.56 12.36 12.46
C VAL A 33 2.85 13.21 11.43
N LEU A 34 1.84 12.63 10.77
CA LEU A 34 0.87 13.36 9.97
C LEU A 34 0.21 14.31 10.97
N ARG A 35 0.91 15.39 11.30
CA ARG A 35 0.43 16.46 12.17
C ARG A 35 -0.70 17.07 11.37
N SER A 36 -1.89 16.64 11.76
CA SER A 36 -3.18 17.03 11.27
C SER A 36 -3.28 18.54 11.20
N ALA A 37 -3.20 19.08 10.00
CA ALA A 37 -4.00 20.24 9.66
C ALA A 37 -5.22 19.68 8.90
N PRO A 38 -6.40 19.53 9.54
CA PRO A 38 -7.62 19.06 8.88
C PRO A 38 -7.89 19.79 7.54
N ARG A 39 -7.42 21.05 7.46
CA ARG A 39 -7.44 21.88 6.25
C ARG A 39 -6.71 21.25 5.07
N GLN A 40 -5.49 20.75 5.24
CA GLN A 40 -4.70 20.22 4.12
C GLN A 40 -5.31 18.94 3.55
N THR A 41 -5.74 18.02 4.42
CA THR A 41 -6.43 16.79 3.99
C THR A 41 -7.71 17.13 3.25
N ARG A 42 -8.52 18.05 3.77
CA ARG A 42 -9.76 18.48 3.12
C ARG A 42 -9.51 19.08 1.73
N LEU A 43 -8.51 19.96 1.60
CA LEU A 43 -8.16 20.58 0.32
C LEU A 43 -7.70 19.53 -0.70
N SER A 44 -6.86 18.58 -0.30
CA SER A 44 -6.42 17.48 -1.18
C SER A 44 -7.57 16.57 -1.60
N LEU A 45 -8.53 16.27 -0.72
CA LEU A 45 -9.71 15.47 -1.07
C LEU A 45 -10.65 16.23 -2.02
N LEU A 46 -10.85 17.53 -1.81
CA LEU A 46 -11.69 18.37 -2.67
C LEU A 46 -11.10 18.61 -4.07
N ALA A 47 -9.83 18.30 -4.29
CA ALA A 47 -9.22 18.33 -5.61
C ALA A 47 -9.73 17.21 -6.54
N HIS A 48 -10.48 16.23 -6.02
CA HIS A 48 -10.98 15.08 -6.78
C HIS A 48 -12.52 15.15 -6.94
N PRO A 49 -13.09 14.60 -8.02
CA PRO A 49 -14.52 14.48 -8.17
C PRO A 49 -15.16 13.71 -7.01
N ILE A 50 -16.27 14.23 -6.48
CA ILE A 50 -17.08 13.52 -5.48
C ILE A 50 -18.12 12.69 -6.23
N LEU A 51 -17.89 11.38 -6.27
CA LEU A 51 -18.87 10.43 -6.80
C LEU A 51 -20.00 10.22 -5.80
N ARG A 52 -21.23 10.22 -6.29
CA ARG A 52 -22.45 10.00 -5.49
C ARG A 52 -23.22 8.82 -6.08
N PRO A 53 -23.86 7.99 -5.24
CA PRO A 53 -24.88 7.07 -5.72
C PRO A 53 -25.95 7.84 -6.50
N ARG A 54 -26.38 7.28 -7.63
CA ARG A 54 -27.34 7.94 -8.53
C ARG A 54 -28.79 7.83 -8.05
N GLY A 55 -29.06 6.84 -7.19
CA GLY A 55 -30.39 6.58 -6.64
C GLY A 55 -30.49 5.16 -6.11
N LEU A 56 -31.72 4.65 -6.00
CA LEU A 56 -32.01 3.29 -5.54
C LEU A 56 -31.29 2.22 -6.37
N GLU A 57 -31.11 2.46 -7.68
CA GLU A 57 -30.46 1.54 -8.61
C GLU A 57 -29.01 1.22 -8.21
N THR A 58 -28.28 2.19 -7.64
CA THR A 58 -26.91 1.96 -7.17
C THR A 58 -26.90 1.01 -5.95
N PHE A 59 -27.91 1.10 -5.09
CA PHE A 59 -28.05 0.19 -3.94
C PHE A 59 -28.47 -1.22 -4.39
N GLU A 60 -29.33 -1.33 -5.39
CA GLU A 60 -29.71 -2.61 -5.99
C GLU A 60 -28.51 -3.29 -6.68
N ALA A 61 -27.69 -2.51 -7.39
CA ALA A 61 -26.43 -2.97 -7.96
C ALA A 61 -25.46 -3.45 -6.87
N ALA A 62 -25.32 -2.70 -5.78
CA ALA A 62 -24.51 -3.09 -4.62
C ALA A 62 -25.00 -4.41 -3.99
N ALA A 63 -26.31 -4.56 -3.80
CA ALA A 63 -26.90 -5.79 -3.29
C ALA A 63 -26.65 -6.98 -4.23
N THR A 64 -26.65 -6.73 -5.55
CA THR A 64 -26.34 -7.73 -6.57
C THR A 64 -24.88 -8.17 -6.52
N LEU A 65 -23.94 -7.24 -6.32
CA LEU A 65 -22.52 -7.56 -6.08
C LEU A 65 -22.37 -8.44 -4.84
N TYR A 66 -22.98 -8.06 -3.73
CA TYR A 66 -22.93 -8.81 -2.48
C TYR A 66 -23.44 -10.26 -2.66
N ARG A 67 -24.63 -10.43 -3.26
CA ARG A 67 -25.20 -11.76 -3.52
C ARG A 67 -24.32 -12.58 -4.46
N THR A 68 -23.71 -11.95 -5.46
CA THR A 68 -22.84 -12.65 -6.43
C THR A 68 -21.53 -13.09 -5.80
N ALA A 69 -20.90 -12.24 -4.99
CA ALA A 69 -19.72 -12.60 -4.20
C ALA A 69 -20.03 -13.79 -3.28
N ARG A 70 -21.13 -13.71 -2.53
CA ARG A 70 -21.53 -14.75 -1.57
C ARG A 70 -21.84 -16.09 -2.25
N ARG A 71 -22.51 -16.08 -3.40
CA ARG A 71 -22.74 -17.30 -4.21
C ARG A 71 -21.44 -17.97 -4.68
N ARG A 72 -20.35 -17.20 -4.82
CA ARG A 72 -19.01 -17.69 -5.18
C ARG A 72 -18.13 -18.00 -3.97
N GLY A 73 -18.69 -18.04 -2.76
CA GLY A 73 -17.95 -18.31 -1.52
C GLY A 73 -17.09 -17.14 -1.04
N LEU A 74 -17.32 -15.93 -1.57
CA LEU A 74 -16.59 -14.72 -1.17
C LEU A 74 -17.45 -13.90 -0.22
N THR A 75 -17.01 -13.80 1.03
CA THR A 75 -17.72 -13.03 2.06
C THR A 75 -17.16 -11.61 2.10
N ILE A 76 -18.01 -10.64 1.71
CA ILE A 76 -17.75 -9.21 1.89
C ILE A 76 -18.23 -8.83 3.29
N ARG A 77 -17.37 -8.17 4.08
CA ARG A 77 -17.60 -7.88 5.50
C ARG A 77 -18.54 -6.70 5.70
N ARG A 78 -18.58 -5.74 4.76
CA ARG A 78 -19.42 -4.53 4.84
C ARG A 78 -20.22 -4.32 3.56
N SER A 79 -21.53 -4.14 3.69
CA SER A 79 -22.40 -3.82 2.54
C SER A 79 -22.04 -2.49 1.86
N VAL A 80 -21.49 -1.54 2.62
CA VAL A 80 -21.02 -0.25 2.10
C VAL A 80 -19.89 -0.42 1.08
N ASP A 81 -19.05 -1.46 1.18
CA ASP A 81 -17.99 -1.71 0.19
C ASP A 81 -18.58 -2.08 -1.18
N CYS A 82 -19.70 -2.80 -1.19
CA CYS A 82 -20.46 -3.06 -2.42
C CYS A 82 -21.07 -1.78 -2.98
N LEU A 83 -21.50 -0.85 -2.13
CA LEU A 83 -22.05 0.45 -2.57
C LEU A 83 -20.98 1.34 -3.18
N ILE A 84 -19.79 1.40 -2.55
CA ILE A 84 -18.63 2.09 -3.09
C ILE A 84 -18.25 1.48 -4.44
N ALA A 85 -18.13 0.15 -4.52
CA ALA A 85 -17.81 -0.54 -5.77
C ALA A 85 -18.84 -0.30 -6.88
N ALA A 86 -20.15 -0.35 -6.57
CA ALA A 86 -21.20 -0.03 -7.52
C ALA A 86 -21.06 1.41 -8.03
N THR A 87 -20.83 2.36 -7.13
CA THR A 87 -20.61 3.78 -7.50
C THR A 87 -19.39 3.95 -8.42
N CYS A 88 -18.29 3.24 -8.13
CA CYS A 88 -17.09 3.24 -8.99
C CYS A 88 -17.38 2.66 -10.38
N LEU A 89 -18.07 1.51 -10.45
CA LEU A 89 -18.46 0.87 -11.71
C LEU A 89 -19.33 1.78 -12.59
N GLU A 90 -20.31 2.45 -11.98
CA GLU A 90 -21.20 3.37 -12.68
C GLU A 90 -20.47 4.60 -13.21
N ALA A 91 -19.47 5.10 -12.46
CA ALA A 91 -18.66 6.25 -12.85
C ALA A 91 -17.47 5.87 -13.77
N GLY A 92 -17.23 4.58 -14.02
CA GLY A 92 -16.02 4.12 -14.72
C GLY A 92 -14.72 4.45 -13.98
N ALA A 93 -14.76 4.54 -12.65
CA ALA A 93 -13.63 4.91 -11.82
C ALA A 93 -12.88 3.68 -11.28
N GLU A 94 -11.55 3.79 -11.23
CA GLU A 94 -10.71 2.80 -10.54
C GLU A 94 -10.75 3.04 -9.03
N ILE A 95 -10.60 1.96 -8.25
CA ILE A 95 -10.58 2.05 -6.79
C ILE A 95 -9.16 1.92 -6.23
N TYR A 96 -8.75 2.89 -5.43
CA TYR A 96 -7.58 2.79 -4.56
C TYR A 96 -8.04 2.37 -3.16
N HIS A 97 -7.54 1.24 -2.66
CA HIS A 97 -7.98 0.69 -1.38
C HIS A 97 -6.84 -0.01 -0.62
N ASN A 98 -7.09 -0.26 0.66
CA ASN A 98 -6.29 -1.14 1.52
C ASN A 98 -7.18 -2.19 2.24
N ASP A 99 -8.35 -2.48 1.66
CA ASP A 99 -9.31 -3.45 2.19
C ASP A 99 -9.51 -4.61 1.23
N ARG A 100 -9.18 -5.84 1.66
CA ARG A 100 -9.26 -7.08 0.85
C ARG A 100 -10.65 -7.37 0.26
N ASP A 101 -11.69 -6.74 0.79
CA ASP A 101 -13.06 -6.96 0.32
C ASP A 101 -13.23 -6.42 -1.11
N PHE A 102 -12.48 -5.38 -1.50
CA PHE A 102 -12.48 -4.90 -2.88
C PHE A 102 -11.78 -5.86 -3.85
N ASP A 103 -10.75 -6.59 -3.40
CA ASP A 103 -10.19 -7.69 -4.20
C ASP A 103 -11.25 -8.79 -4.43
N ALA A 104 -12.04 -9.12 -3.40
CA ALA A 104 -13.13 -10.07 -3.53
C ALA A 104 -14.24 -9.58 -4.48
N ILE A 105 -14.56 -8.28 -4.46
CA ILE A 105 -15.53 -7.67 -5.38
C ILE A 105 -15.01 -7.68 -6.82
N ALA A 106 -13.73 -7.34 -7.04
CA ALA A 106 -13.10 -7.35 -8.37
C ALA A 106 -13.07 -8.76 -9.00
N ARG A 107 -13.04 -9.83 -8.19
CA ARG A 107 -13.17 -11.21 -8.68
C ARG A 107 -14.55 -11.57 -9.24
N VAL A 108 -15.57 -10.77 -8.98
CA VAL A 108 -16.96 -11.06 -9.38
C VAL A 108 -17.61 -9.95 -10.20
N SER A 109 -16.84 -8.93 -10.57
CA SER A 109 -17.29 -7.75 -11.31
C SER A 109 -16.18 -7.21 -12.20
N HIS A 110 -16.45 -6.10 -12.90
CA HIS A 110 -15.45 -5.37 -13.70
C HIS A 110 -14.76 -4.25 -12.90
N LEU A 111 -14.76 -4.33 -11.57
CA LEU A 111 -14.16 -3.29 -10.73
C LEU A 111 -12.65 -3.27 -10.92
N THR A 112 -12.12 -2.17 -11.44
CA THR A 112 -10.68 -1.98 -11.63
C THR A 112 -10.03 -1.48 -10.35
N ILE A 113 -8.92 -2.11 -9.94
CA ILE A 113 -8.13 -1.73 -8.78
C ILE A 113 -6.93 -0.91 -9.25
N TYR A 114 -6.81 0.31 -8.73
CA TYR A 114 -5.66 1.17 -8.97
C TYR A 114 -4.44 0.63 -8.22
N ARG A 115 -3.32 0.46 -8.94
CA ARG A 115 -2.02 0.11 -8.36
C ARG A 115 -1.04 1.25 -8.61
N ALA A 116 -0.52 1.84 -7.54
CA ALA A 116 0.56 2.82 -7.67
C ALA A 116 1.82 2.11 -8.20
N ALA A 117 2.43 2.69 -9.24
CA ALA A 117 3.72 2.27 -9.79
C ALA A 117 4.88 2.67 -8.87
#